data_AF-A0A1V4S100-F1
#
_entry.id   AF-A0A1V4S100-F1
#
_cell.length_a   1.000
_cell.length_b   1.000
_cell.length_c   1.000
_cell.angle_alpha   90.00
_cell.angle_beta   90.00
_cell.angle_gamma   90.00
#
_symmetry.space_group_name_H-M   'P 1'
#
loop_
_entity.id
_entity.type
_entity.pdbx_description
1 polymer ?
#
loop_
_entity_poly.entity_id
_entity_poly.type
_entity_poly.pdbx_seq_one_letter_code
_entity_poly.pdbx_strand_id
1 'polypeptide(L)' 'MSNEKNIVIVDNDNNYLSLVKEYLLRHVQGSIVSCFLKAEDFLRVVEDCKPDLIISAYRLPD' A
#
# COMPACT_ATOMS: atom_id res chain seq x y z
N MET A 1 19.44 1.46 13.72
CA MET A 1 17.98 1.66 13.76
C MET A 1 17.44 1.18 12.42
N SER A 2 16.57 0.17 12.39
CA SER A 2 15.87 -0.19 11.15
C SER A 2 14.86 0.92 10.87
N ASN A 3 15.03 1.65 9.78
CA ASN A 3 14.05 2.65 9.36
C ASN A 3 12.73 1.94 9.08
N GLU A 4 11.69 2.27 9.85
CA GLU A 4 10.33 1.85 9.55
C GLU A 4 9.95 2.34 8.15
N LYS A 5 9.33 1.47 7.35
CA LYS A 5 8.96 1.78 5.96
C LYS A 5 7.46 1.85 5.80
N ASN A 6 6.96 3.02 5.39
CA ASN A 6 5.55 3.24 5.12
C ASN A 6 5.25 2.90 3.66
N ILE A 7 4.57 1.78 3.43
CA ILE A 7 4.20 1.29 2.10
C ILE A 7 2.69 1.37 1.94
N VAL A 8 2.24 1.92 0.81
CA VAL A 8 0.82 2.02 0.47
C VAL A 8 0.56 1.22 -0.79
N ILE A 9 -0.51 0.42 -0.78
CA ILE A 9 -0.97 -0.38 -1.91
C ILE A 9 -2.40 0.02 -2.25
N VAL A 10 -2.68 0.23 -3.53
CA VAL A 10 -4.05 0.41 -4.04
C VAL A 10 -4.30 -0.51 -5.22
N ASP A 11 -5.35 -1.32 -5.12
CA ASP A 11 -5.78 -2.27 -6.15
C ASP A 11 -7.26 -2.60 -5.92
N ASN A 12 -8.04 -2.84 -6.97
CA ASN A 12 -9.46 -3.19 -6.84
C ASN A 12 -9.70 -4.68 -6.58
N ASP A 13 -8.65 -5.51 -6.56
CA ASP A 13 -8.68 -6.92 -6.18
C ASP A 13 -8.20 -7.14 -4.73
N ASN A 14 -9.15 -7.50 -3.86
CA ASN A 14 -8.88 -7.84 -2.45
C ASN A 14 -7.88 -8.99 -2.27
N ASN A 15 -7.89 -9.99 -3.16
CA ASN A 15 -6.99 -11.13 -3.05
C ASN A 15 -5.56 -10.70 -3.37
N TYR A 16 -5.39 -9.84 -4.40
CA TYR A 16 -4.10 -9.28 -4.75
C TYR A 16 -3.54 -8.40 -3.62
N LEU A 17 -4.35 -7.51 -3.04
CA LEU A 17 -3.95 -6.70 -1.88
C LEU A 17 -3.45 -7.56 -0.73
N SER A 18 -4.19 -8.62 -0.39
CA SER A 18 -3.83 -9.52 0.70
C SER A 18 -2.51 -10.25 0.43
N LEU A 19 -2.34 -10.76 -0.79
CA LEU A 19 -1.12 -11.45 -1.23
C LEU A 19 0.11 -10.53 -1.15
N VAL A 20 0.03 -9.32 -1.71
CA VAL A 20 1.15 -8.38 -1.74
C VAL A 20 1.47 -7.88 -0.32
N LYS A 21 0.45 -7.61 0.50
CA LYS A 21 0.63 -7.22 1.89
C LYS A 21 1.40 -8.28 2.67
N GLU A 22 0.99 -9.54 2.58
CA GLU A 22 1.70 -10.65 3.23
C GLU A 22 3.13 -10.79 2.73
N TYR A 23 3.35 -10.67 1.43
CA TYR A 23 4.68 -10.72 0.84
C TYR A 23 5.59 -9.62 1.42
N LEU A 24 5.12 -8.38 1.48
CA LEU A 24 5.89 -7.24 2.01
C LEU A 24 6.19 -7.39 3.50
N LEU A 25 5.21 -7.78 4.31
CA LEU A 25 5.41 -7.96 5.75
C LEU A 25 6.45 -9.07 6.06
N ARG A 26 6.58 -10.08 5.19
CA ARG A 26 7.59 -11.14 5.33
C ARG A 26 8.99 -10.71 4.93
N HIS A 27 9.13 -9.81 3.95
CA HIS A 27 10.42 -9.49 3.33
C HIS A 27 10.96 -8.09 3.67
N VAL A 28 10.11 -7.17 4.13
CA VAL A 28 10.46 -5.81 4.50
C VAL A 28 10.22 -5.64 5.99
N GLN A 29 11.24 -5.97 6.79
CA GLN A 29 11.16 -5.89 8.25
C GLN A 29 10.87 -4.46 8.71
N GLY A 30 9.95 -4.32 9.66
CA GLY A 30 9.54 -3.02 10.18
C GLY A 30 8.79 -2.16 9.16
N SER A 31 8.13 -2.77 8.16
CA SER A 31 7.22 -2.02 7.29
C SER A 31 5.83 -1.91 7.89
N ILE A 32 5.19 -0.76 7.67
CA ILE A 32 3.76 -0.54 7.84
C ILE A 32 3.15 -0.55 6.44
N VAL A 33 2.19 -1.46 6.21
CA VAL A 33 1.54 -1.64 4.90
C VAL A 33 0.06 -1.30 5.00
N SER A 34 -0.35 -0.23 4.32
CA SER A 34 -1.74 0.21 4.19
C SER A 34 -2.30 -0.19 2.83
N CYS A 35 -3.53 -0.72 2.79
CA CYS A 35 -4.17 -1.21 1.57
C CYS A 35 -5.49 -0.48 1.31
N PHE A 36 -5.73 -0.10 0.06
CA PHE A 36 -6.92 0.61 -0.38
C PHE A 36 -7.53 -0.07 -1.61
N LEU A 37 -8.86 -0.11 -1.66
CA LEU A 37 -9.59 -0.66 -2.81
C LEU A 37 -9.94 0.38 -3.87
N LYS A 38 -9.85 1.66 -3.51
CA LYS A 38 -10.28 2.80 -4.32
C LYS A 38 -9.19 3.85 -4.42
N ALA A 39 -9.12 4.51 -5.56
CA ALA A 39 -8.21 5.62 -5.78
C ALA A 39 -8.52 6.80 -4.83
N GLU A 40 -9.80 7.10 -4.60
CA GLU A 40 -10.21 8.24 -3.76
C GLU A 40 -9.69 8.13 -2.31
N ASP A 41 -9.79 6.95 -1.70
CA ASP A 41 -9.36 6.71 -0.32
C ASP A 41 -7.83 6.72 -0.22
N PHE A 42 -7.18 6.14 -1.23
CA PHE A 42 -5.73 6.14 -1.39
C PHE A 42 -5.16 7.56 -1.48
N LEU A 43 -5.72 8.42 -2.34
CA LEU A 43 -5.21 9.78 -2.57
C LEU A 43 -5.24 10.63 -1.30
N ARG A 44 -6.32 10.55 -0.52
CA ARG A 44 -6.44 11.26 0.77
C ARG A 44 -5.32 10.90 1.73
N VAL A 45 -4.94 9.62 1.79
CA VAL A 45 -3.91 9.15 2.72
C VAL A 45 -2.51 9.53 2.25
N VAL A 46 -2.24 9.46 0.95
CA VAL A 46 -0.90 9.78 0.41
C VAL A 46 -0.54 11.25 0.62
N GLU A 47 -1.51 12.16 0.48
CA GLU A 47 -1.30 13.60 0.72
C GLU A 47 -0.81 13.88 2.16
N ASP A 48 -1.35 13.17 3.15
CA ASP A 48 -1.01 13.38 4.57
C ASP A 48 0.22 12.58 5.02
N CYS A 49 0.40 11.36 4.50
CA CYS A 49 1.31 10.35 5.05
C CYS A 49 2.73 10.38 4.45
N LYS A 50 2.92 10.90 3.23
CA LYS A 50 4.21 10.84 2.49
C LYS A 50 4.86 9.43 2.52
N PRO A 51 4.23 8.42 1.91
CA PRO A 51 4.74 7.04 1.93
C PRO A 51 6.13 6.91 1.26
N ASP A 52 6.92 5.94 1.73
CA ASP A 52 8.21 5.57 1.13
C ASP A 52 8.06 4.88 -0.22
N LEU A 53 6.98 4.10 -0.38
CA LEU A 53 6.68 3.33 -1.58
C LEU A 53 5.17 3.29 -1.81
N ILE A 54 4.78 3.47 -3.07
CA ILE A 54 3.41 3.30 -3.53
C ILE A 54 3.40 2.17 -4.57
N ILE A 55 2.50 1.21 -4.37
CA ILE A 55 2.17 0.17 -5.34
C ILE A 55 0.73 0.41 -5.79
N SER A 56 0.53 0.75 -7.05
CA SER A 56 -0.79 1.06 -7.59
C SER A 56 -1.11 0.14 -8.76
N ALA A 57 -2.34 -0.36 -8.79
CA ALA A 57 -2.91 -0.91 -10.01
C ALA A 57 -2.86 0.14 -11.12
N TYR A 58 -2.61 -0.31 -12.35
CA TYR A 58 -2.62 0.57 -13.52
C TYR A 58 -4.05 1.07 -13.84
N ARG A 59 -5.07 0.27 -13.52
CA ARG A 59 -6.48 0.61 -13.69
C ARG A 59 -7.22 0.43 -12.38
N LEU A 60 -7.82 1.49 -11.90
CA LEU A 60 -8.82 1.48 -10.84
C LEU A 60 -10.18 1.85 -11.47
N PRO A 61 -11.30 1.35 -10.92
CA PRO A 61 -12.63 1.65 -11.47
C PRO A 61 -13.02 3.12 -11.34
N ASP A 62 -12.51 3.79 -10.30
CA ASP A 62 -12.64 5.20 -9.99
C ASP A 62 -11.39 5.99 -10.41
#